data_AF-A0A4Q4NUH7-F1
#
_entry.id   AF-A0A4Q4NUH7-F1
#
_cell.length_a   1.000
_cell.length_b   1.000
_cell.length_c   1.000
_cell.angle_alpha   90.00
_cell.angle_beta   90.00
_cell.angle_gamma   90.00
#
_symmetry.space_group_name_H-M   'P 1'
#
loop_
_entity.id
_entity.type
_entity.pdbx_description
1 polymer ?
#
loop_
_entity_poly.entity_id
_entity_poly.type
_entity_poly.pdbx_seq_one_letter_code
_entity_poly.pdbx_strand_id
1 'polypeptide(L)'
;MRSLITEILATEPILDPEEEAFVVFSQDIPSQSLGFIDSQDPTLEITVAGHDLVIHHSKGLLTSNRSEGTTGAMVWKVTPLFATWISSPTNFLFTNQLITPSSTILELGAGVSGIVALCLGSRVASYTATDQDYVLKLLRQNIAENLGTVIPVKKNSGRGSKKHQGHSKSGGGGGGGGGIDRITTLELDWETDATFHLNPVDMIVACDCVYNEALVEPLNATCAALSAT
;
A
#
# COMPACT_ATOMS: atom_id res chain seq x y z
N MET A 1 6.12 -4.28 22.81
CA MET A 1 6.39 -4.26 21.36
C MET A 1 7.84 -3.90 21.05
N ARG A 2 8.40 -2.78 21.54
CA ARG A 2 9.82 -2.40 21.29
C ARG A 2 10.84 -3.49 21.65
N SER A 3 10.79 -4.04 22.87
CA SER A 3 11.71 -5.12 23.28
C SER A 3 11.58 -6.40 22.44
N LEU A 4 10.37 -6.67 21.94
CA LEU A 4 10.05 -7.85 21.13
C LEU A 4 10.64 -7.73 19.71
N ILE A 5 10.59 -6.55 19.09
CA ILE A 5 11.16 -6.33 17.75
C ILE A 5 12.69 -6.41 17.78
N THR A 6 13.33 -5.79 18.77
CA THR A 6 14.79 -5.90 19.01
C THR A 6 15.23 -7.36 19.13
N GLU A 7 14.50 -8.16 19.90
CA GLU A 7 14.77 -9.60 20.07
C GLU A 7 14.55 -10.39 18.77
N ILE A 8 13.43 -10.15 18.06
CA ILE A 8 13.11 -10.83 16.80
C ILE A 8 14.13 -10.52 15.71
N LEU A 9 14.54 -9.26 15.58
CA LEU A 9 15.47 -8.82 14.55
C LEU A 9 16.93 -9.08 14.92
N ALA A 10 17.21 -9.44 16.19
CA ALA A 10 18.56 -9.54 16.74
C ALA A 10 19.37 -8.25 16.50
N THR A 11 18.72 -7.10 16.67
CA THR A 11 19.29 -5.76 16.47
C THR A 11 19.10 -4.91 17.71
N GLU A 12 20.10 -4.13 18.09
CA GLU A 12 19.92 -3.11 19.13
C GLU A 12 19.10 -1.92 18.61
N PRO A 13 18.42 -1.16 19.48
CA PRO A 13 17.77 0.09 19.09
C PRO A 13 18.80 1.09 18.56
N ILE A 14 18.41 1.85 17.53
CA ILE A 14 19.23 2.95 17.00
C ILE A 14 19.46 3.99 18.10
N LEU A 15 20.72 4.22 18.45
CA LEU A 15 21.13 5.19 19.48
C LEU A 15 21.62 6.50 18.87
N ASP A 16 22.37 6.41 17.76
CA ASP A 16 22.88 7.53 17.00
C ASP A 16 22.56 7.33 15.51
N PRO A 17 21.51 7.98 14.97
CA PRO A 17 21.14 7.83 13.58
C PRO A 17 22.18 8.41 12.61
N GLU A 18 23.00 9.39 13.04
CA GLU A 18 24.04 9.98 12.19
C GLU A 18 25.19 8.98 12.00
N GLU A 19 25.64 8.34 13.09
CA GLU A 19 26.67 7.31 13.03
C GLU A 19 26.20 6.11 12.20
N GLU A 20 24.98 5.62 12.44
CA GLU A 20 24.44 4.48 11.68
C GLU A 20 24.27 4.80 10.20
N ALA A 21 23.75 5.99 9.87
CA ALA A 21 23.67 6.44 8.49
C ALA A 21 25.06 6.52 7.84
N PHE A 22 26.05 7.07 8.55
CA PHE A 22 27.43 7.12 8.06
C PHE A 22 27.96 5.72 7.74
N VAL A 23 27.77 4.74 8.64
CA VAL A 23 28.20 3.36 8.41
C VAL A 23 27.51 2.77 7.18
N VAL A 24 26.19 2.93 7.04
CA VAL A 24 25.42 2.44 5.89
C VAL A 24 25.90 3.05 4.58
N PHE A 25 26.07 4.37 4.53
CA PHE A 25 26.51 5.08 3.32
C PHE A 25 28.00 4.93 3.01
N SER A 26 28.80 4.44 3.96
CA SER A 26 30.22 4.11 3.73
C SER A 26 30.43 2.75 3.03
N GLN A 27 29.39 1.91 2.95
CA GLN A 27 29.45 0.62 2.25
C GLN A 27 29.34 0.80 0.73
N ASP A 28 29.81 -0.20 -0.02
CA ASP A 28 29.63 -0.24 -1.46
C ASP A 28 28.12 -0.25 -1.80
N ILE A 29 27.66 0.80 -2.48
CA ILE A 29 26.26 0.90 -2.91
C ILE A 29 26.04 -0.11 -4.04
N PRO A 30 25.06 -1.03 -3.92
CA PRO A 30 24.72 -1.95 -4.99
C PRO A 30 24.42 -1.18 -6.28
N SER A 31 24.99 -1.61 -7.41
CA SER A 31 24.93 -0.88 -8.70
C SER A 31 23.55 -0.90 -9.39
N GLN A 32 22.46 -1.12 -8.65
CA GLN A 32 21.12 -1.19 -9.24
C GLN A 32 20.54 0.21 -9.43
N SER A 33 19.95 0.44 -10.59
CA SER A 33 19.25 1.69 -10.90
C SER A 33 18.02 1.83 -10.00
N LEU A 34 18.12 2.73 -9.01
CA LEU A 34 16.99 3.34 -8.30
C LEU A 34 16.11 4.08 -9.33
N GLY A 35 14.79 4.02 -9.15
CA GLY A 35 13.83 4.67 -10.06
C GLY A 35 12.51 3.92 -10.22
N PHE A 36 11.68 4.41 -11.13
CA PHE A 36 10.43 3.77 -11.53
C PHE A 36 10.62 2.74 -12.65
N ILE A 37 9.61 1.89 -12.84
CA ILE A 37 9.52 0.97 -13.97
C ILE A 37 9.23 1.79 -15.23
N ASP A 38 10.24 2.00 -16.06
CA ASP A 38 10.10 2.79 -17.29
C ASP A 38 9.48 1.93 -18.40
N SER A 39 8.16 2.07 -18.56
CA SER A 39 7.42 1.59 -19.72
C SER A 39 6.85 2.76 -20.50
N GLN A 40 6.83 2.67 -21.83
CA GLN A 40 6.13 3.64 -22.67
C GLN A 40 4.62 3.38 -22.74
N ASP A 41 4.20 2.16 -22.40
CA ASP A 41 2.79 1.81 -22.31
C ASP A 41 2.18 2.47 -21.06
N PRO A 42 0.88 2.86 -21.09
CA PRO A 42 0.19 3.42 -19.92
C PRO A 42 -0.14 2.37 -18.85
N THR A 43 0.22 1.11 -19.10
CA THR A 43 -0.09 -0.06 -18.29
C THR A 43 1.17 -0.90 -18.09
N LEU A 44 1.31 -1.47 -16.90
CA LEU A 44 2.37 -2.41 -16.53
C LEU A 44 1.74 -3.75 -16.17
N GLU A 45 2.17 -4.81 -16.85
CA GLU A 45 1.90 -6.19 -16.45
C GLU A 45 3.05 -6.66 -15.54
N ILE A 46 2.74 -6.95 -14.27
CA ILE A 46 3.75 -7.31 -13.27
C ILE A 46 3.25 -8.46 -12.39
N THR A 47 4.13 -9.42 -12.11
CA THR A 47 3.85 -10.48 -11.14
C THR A 47 4.41 -10.07 -9.77
N VAL A 48 3.55 -9.96 -8.76
CA VAL A 48 3.93 -9.57 -7.39
C VAL A 48 3.34 -10.55 -6.38
N ALA A 49 4.18 -11.08 -5.49
CA ALA A 49 3.75 -12.08 -4.49
C ALA A 49 2.97 -13.29 -5.07
N GLY A 50 3.24 -13.67 -6.33
CA GLY A 50 2.53 -14.75 -7.03
C GLY A 50 1.19 -14.36 -7.67
N HIS A 51 0.89 -13.06 -7.74
CA HIS A 51 -0.30 -12.53 -8.40
C HIS A 51 0.09 -11.73 -9.65
N ASP A 52 -0.57 -12.00 -10.77
CA ASP A 52 -0.38 -11.25 -12.02
C ASP A 52 -1.28 -10.01 -12.02
N LEU A 53 -0.66 -8.83 -11.92
CA LEU A 53 -1.35 -7.55 -11.81
C LEU A 53 -1.19 -6.75 -13.10
N VAL A 54 -2.24 -6.00 -13.45
CA VAL A 54 -2.21 -5.00 -14.51
C VAL A 54 -2.38 -3.63 -13.87
N ILE A 55 -1.32 -2.82 -13.89
CA ILE A 55 -1.26 -1.53 -13.19
C ILE A 55 -1.21 -0.39 -14.20
N HIS A 56 -2.21 0.47 -14.17
CA HIS A 56 -2.23 1.73 -14.90
C HIS A 56 -1.34 2.76 -14.20
N HIS A 57 -0.54 3.49 -14.98
CA HIS A 57 0.29 4.59 -14.48
C HIS A 57 0.24 5.78 -15.46
N SER A 58 0.73 6.95 -15.05
CA SER A 58 0.57 8.16 -15.86
C SER A 58 1.84 9.02 -15.91
N LYS A 59 2.56 8.93 -17.03
CA LYS A 59 3.67 9.86 -17.32
C LYS A 59 3.22 11.31 -17.44
N GLY A 60 2.02 11.56 -17.98
CA GLY A 60 1.47 12.90 -18.09
C GLY A 60 1.22 13.55 -16.72
N LEU A 61 0.87 12.74 -15.72
CA LEU A 61 0.73 13.16 -14.34
C LEU A 61 2.12 13.42 -13.71
N LEU A 62 3.12 12.58 -14.02
CA LEU A 62 4.53 12.80 -13.64
C LEU A 62 5.10 14.12 -14.17
N THR A 63 4.83 14.47 -15.43
CA THR A 63 5.38 15.68 -16.07
C THR A 63 4.53 16.93 -15.85
N SER A 64 3.53 16.89 -14.98
CA SER A 64 2.67 18.04 -14.71
C SER A 64 3.41 19.08 -13.86
N ASN A 65 3.21 20.38 -14.14
CA ASN A 65 3.78 21.50 -13.36
C ASN A 65 3.00 21.71 -12.04
N ARG A 66 2.80 20.64 -11.27
CA ARG A 66 2.21 20.74 -9.93
C ARG A 66 3.30 21.18 -8.95
N SER A 67 2.91 22.05 -8.01
CA SER A 67 3.74 22.40 -6.86
C SER A 67 3.92 21.20 -5.91
N GLU A 68 2.87 20.39 -5.80
CA GLU A 68 2.87 19.08 -5.14
C GLU A 68 3.61 18.07 -6.04
N GLY A 69 4.67 17.44 -5.53
CA GLY A 69 5.49 16.50 -6.31
C GLY A 69 4.66 15.41 -7.00
N THR A 70 5.07 14.96 -8.18
CA THR A 70 4.26 14.10 -9.05
C THR A 70 4.71 12.64 -9.07
N THR A 71 5.65 12.28 -8.21
CA THR A 71 6.32 10.98 -8.13
C THR A 71 5.36 9.82 -7.85
N GLY A 72 4.24 10.07 -7.16
CA GLY A 72 3.18 9.08 -6.93
C GLY A 72 2.49 8.57 -8.22
N ALA A 73 2.71 9.22 -9.37
CA ALA A 73 2.11 8.85 -10.65
C ALA A 73 2.71 7.61 -11.35
N MET A 74 3.81 7.08 -10.82
CA MET A 74 4.57 5.98 -11.41
C MET A 74 4.73 4.82 -10.41
N VAL A 75 5.00 3.62 -10.93
CA VAL A 75 5.35 2.46 -10.10
C VAL A 75 6.84 2.44 -9.85
N TRP A 76 7.24 2.59 -8.60
CA TRP A 76 8.63 2.52 -8.18
C TRP A 76 9.13 1.08 -8.15
N LYS A 77 10.38 0.85 -8.61
CA LYS A 77 10.95 -0.51 -8.70
C LYS A 77 10.99 -1.24 -7.36
N VAL A 78 11.09 -0.50 -6.26
CA VAL A 78 11.10 -1.07 -4.91
C VAL A 78 9.72 -1.57 -4.48
N THR A 79 8.63 -1.00 -4.98
CA THR A 79 7.27 -1.33 -4.52
C THR A 79 6.91 -2.81 -4.74
N PRO A 80 7.12 -3.43 -5.93
CA PRO A 80 6.89 -4.87 -6.10
C PRO A 80 7.77 -5.76 -5.22
N LEU A 81 9.03 -5.36 -5.00
CA LEU A 81 9.97 -6.11 -4.16
C LEU A 81 9.52 -6.08 -2.70
N PHE A 82 9.18 -4.89 -2.22
CA PHE A 82 8.67 -4.67 -0.87
C PHE A 82 7.34 -5.40 -0.66
N ALA A 83 6.38 -5.27 -1.58
CA ALA A 83 5.09 -5.95 -1.50
C ALA A 83 5.25 -7.48 -1.45
N THR A 84 6.17 -8.05 -2.24
CA THR A 84 6.51 -9.48 -2.20
C THR A 84 7.11 -9.88 -0.85
N TRP A 85 8.03 -9.07 -0.31
CA TRP A 85 8.66 -9.33 0.97
C TRP A 85 7.68 -9.23 2.15
N ILE A 86 6.90 -8.14 2.24
CA ILE A 86 6.02 -7.87 3.39
C ILE A 86 4.83 -8.83 3.44
N SER A 87 4.32 -9.27 2.28
CA SER A 87 3.19 -10.20 2.20
C SER A 87 3.60 -11.68 2.30
N SER A 88 4.91 -11.98 2.30
CA SER A 88 5.40 -13.36 2.38
C SER A 88 4.90 -14.06 3.66
N PRO A 89 4.37 -15.30 3.60
CA PRO A 89 3.98 -16.05 4.79
C PRO A 89 5.16 -16.38 5.73
N THR A 90 6.40 -16.29 5.23
CA THR A 90 7.62 -16.47 6.03
C THR A 90 8.16 -15.16 6.59
N ASN A 91 7.53 -14.01 6.30
CA ASN A 91 7.94 -12.74 6.88
C ASN A 91 7.78 -12.78 8.40
N PHE A 92 8.77 -12.22 9.12
CA PHE A 92 8.82 -12.23 10.58
C PHE A 92 7.58 -11.59 11.22
N LEU A 93 6.94 -10.65 10.52
CA LEU A 93 5.71 -9.99 10.96
C LEU A 93 4.56 -11.00 11.14
N PHE A 94 4.45 -11.99 10.26
CA PHE A 94 3.43 -13.04 10.38
C PHE A 94 3.87 -14.18 11.29
N THR A 95 5.12 -14.65 11.16
CA THR A 95 5.60 -15.80 11.94
C THR A 95 5.66 -15.52 13.45
N ASN A 96 5.81 -14.24 13.83
CA ASN A 96 5.76 -13.79 15.22
C ASN A 96 4.42 -13.15 15.64
N GLN A 97 3.37 -13.24 14.79
CA GLN A 97 2.03 -12.69 15.06
C GLN A 97 2.01 -11.18 15.35
N LEU A 98 2.94 -10.41 14.79
CA LEU A 98 2.92 -8.94 14.83
C LEU A 98 1.87 -8.37 13.88
N ILE A 99 1.63 -9.06 12.75
CA ILE A 99 0.47 -8.87 11.89
C ILE A 99 -0.35 -10.16 11.92
N THR A 100 -1.66 -10.00 12.05
CA THR A 100 -2.63 -11.10 12.08
C THR A 100 -3.78 -10.82 11.10
N PRO A 101 -4.62 -11.82 10.79
CA PRO A 101 -5.84 -11.58 10.02
C PRO A 101 -6.84 -10.61 10.67
N SER A 102 -6.68 -10.29 11.95
CA SER A 102 -7.46 -9.25 12.66
C SER A 102 -6.84 -7.86 12.58
N SER A 103 -5.62 -7.72 12.06
CA SER A 103 -4.89 -6.45 12.07
C SER A 103 -5.49 -5.41 11.13
N THR A 104 -5.34 -4.14 11.46
CA THR A 104 -5.69 -2.99 10.62
C THR A 104 -4.41 -2.28 10.18
N ILE A 105 -4.33 -1.92 8.89
CA ILE A 105 -3.14 -1.32 8.30
C ILE A 105 -3.50 -0.02 7.59
N LEU A 106 -2.67 1.01 7.75
CA LEU A 106 -2.71 2.24 6.95
C LEU A 106 -1.40 2.37 6.17
N GLU A 107 -1.50 2.61 4.86
CA GLU A 107 -0.36 2.89 3.99
C GLU A 107 -0.29 4.39 3.68
N LEU A 108 0.85 4.99 3.95
CA LEU A 108 1.20 6.35 3.58
C LEU A 108 1.90 6.33 2.21
N GLY A 109 1.41 7.12 1.27
CA GLY A 109 2.06 7.29 -0.04
C GLY A 109 1.95 6.05 -0.92
N ALA A 110 0.74 5.49 -1.04
CA ALA A 110 0.48 4.27 -1.80
C ALA A 110 0.78 4.41 -3.31
N GLY A 111 0.89 5.65 -3.81
CA GLY A 111 0.99 6.00 -5.20
C GLY A 111 -0.22 5.53 -6.00
N VAL A 112 -0.14 5.62 -7.32
CA VAL A 112 -1.23 5.16 -8.20
C VAL A 112 -1.37 3.65 -8.19
N SER A 113 -0.35 2.91 -7.73
CA SER A 113 -0.25 1.47 -7.98
C SER A 113 -1.19 0.62 -7.13
N GLY A 114 -1.32 0.93 -5.84
CA GLY A 114 -2.04 0.09 -4.88
C GLY A 114 -1.47 -1.33 -4.72
N ILE A 115 -0.23 -1.58 -5.15
CA ILE A 115 0.37 -2.94 -5.15
C ILE A 115 0.50 -3.50 -3.74
N VAL A 116 0.99 -2.70 -2.79
CA VAL A 116 1.14 -3.14 -1.39
C VAL A 116 -0.23 -3.44 -0.79
N ALA A 117 -1.21 -2.56 -1.00
CA ALA A 117 -2.60 -2.76 -0.60
C ALA A 117 -3.20 -4.07 -1.16
N LEU A 118 -3.00 -4.35 -2.45
CA LEU A 118 -3.49 -5.58 -3.09
C LEU A 118 -2.85 -6.84 -2.48
N CYS A 119 -1.53 -6.84 -2.28
CA CYS A 119 -0.80 -8.00 -1.76
C CYS A 119 -1.06 -8.23 -0.26
N LEU A 120 -0.94 -7.18 0.56
CA LEU A 120 -1.03 -7.29 2.02
C LEU A 120 -2.47 -7.22 2.51
N GLY A 121 -3.34 -6.48 1.83
CA GLY A 121 -4.75 -6.34 2.17
C GLY A 121 -5.47 -7.68 2.24
N SER A 122 -5.13 -8.66 1.39
CA SER A 122 -5.74 -10.00 1.43
C SER A 122 -5.48 -10.79 2.74
N ARG A 123 -4.54 -10.34 3.58
CA ARG A 123 -4.01 -11.05 4.74
C ARG A 123 -4.44 -10.47 6.09
N VAL A 124 -5.16 -9.33 6.08
CA VAL A 124 -5.49 -8.55 7.27
C VAL A 124 -6.99 -8.22 7.34
N ALA A 125 -7.46 -7.61 8.42
CA ALA A 125 -8.88 -7.29 8.60
C ALA A 125 -9.30 -6.10 7.73
N SER A 126 -8.48 -5.05 7.73
CA SER A 126 -8.67 -3.87 6.89
C SER A 126 -7.34 -3.26 6.49
N TYR A 127 -7.32 -2.65 5.31
CA TYR A 127 -6.19 -1.94 4.75
C TYR A 127 -6.67 -0.62 4.15
N THR A 128 -6.09 0.49 4.57
CA THR A 128 -6.40 1.82 4.04
C THR A 128 -5.19 2.37 3.30
N ALA A 129 -5.28 2.44 1.98
CA ALA A 129 -4.27 3.04 1.13
C ALA A 129 -4.48 4.56 1.05
N THR A 130 -3.49 5.34 1.48
CA THR A 130 -3.58 6.81 1.50
C THR A 130 -2.57 7.45 0.56
N ASP A 131 -2.99 8.55 -0.05
CA ASP A 131 -2.16 9.42 -0.88
C ASP A 131 -2.90 10.76 -1.10
N GLN A 132 -2.29 11.69 -1.83
CA GLN A 132 -2.94 12.96 -2.20
C GLN A 132 -4.06 12.74 -3.23
N ASP A 133 -5.07 13.63 -3.27
CA ASP A 133 -6.27 13.47 -4.13
C ASP A 133 -5.96 13.11 -5.58
N TYR A 134 -4.90 13.73 -6.12
CA TYR A 134 -4.54 13.58 -7.52
C TYR A 134 -4.19 12.13 -7.93
N VAL A 135 -3.77 11.31 -6.97
CA VAL A 135 -3.43 9.90 -7.13
C VAL A 135 -4.67 9.01 -7.03
N LEU A 136 -5.62 9.40 -6.19
CA LEU A 136 -6.69 8.51 -5.71
C LEU A 136 -7.57 7.94 -6.81
N LYS A 137 -7.81 8.70 -7.90
CA LYS A 137 -8.60 8.21 -9.02
C LYS A 137 -7.97 6.96 -9.64
N LEU A 138 -6.67 7.00 -9.94
CA LEU A 138 -5.97 5.91 -10.60
C LEU A 138 -5.68 4.76 -9.62
N LEU A 139 -5.37 5.10 -8.36
CA LEU A 139 -5.25 4.13 -7.27
C LEU A 139 -6.52 3.28 -7.10
N ARG A 140 -7.69 3.92 -7.01
CA ARG A 140 -8.98 3.22 -6.91
C ARG A 140 -9.24 2.31 -8.11
N GLN A 141 -8.91 2.78 -9.31
CA GLN A 141 -9.04 1.98 -10.53
C GLN A 141 -8.15 0.72 -10.46
N ASN A 142 -6.87 0.89 -10.15
CA ASN A 142 -5.93 -0.22 -10.06
C ASN A 142 -6.33 -1.25 -9.00
N ILE A 143 -6.77 -0.80 -7.82
CA ILE A 143 -7.27 -1.71 -6.78
C ILE A 143 -8.50 -2.48 -7.27
N ALA A 144 -9.50 -1.79 -7.84
CA ALA A 144 -10.74 -2.40 -8.27
C ALA A 144 -10.54 -3.45 -9.39
N GLU A 145 -9.68 -3.16 -10.36
CA GLU A 145 -9.42 -4.05 -11.50
C GLU A 145 -8.62 -5.31 -11.09
N ASN A 146 -7.80 -5.23 -10.04
CA ASN A 146 -6.93 -6.32 -9.60
C ASN A 146 -7.44 -7.10 -8.37
N LEU A 147 -8.51 -6.63 -7.71
CA LEU A 147 -9.01 -7.23 -6.46
C LEU A 147 -9.37 -8.72 -6.61
N GLY A 148 -9.94 -9.10 -7.76
CA GLY A 148 -10.30 -10.49 -8.06
C GLY A 148 -9.11 -11.44 -8.25
N THR A 149 -7.92 -10.90 -8.50
CA THR A 149 -6.68 -11.68 -8.63
C THR A 149 -6.08 -12.03 -7.26
N VAL A 150 -6.26 -11.15 -6.27
CA VAL A 150 -5.65 -11.28 -4.93
C VAL A 150 -6.59 -11.85 -3.88
N ILE A 151 -7.91 -11.62 -4.00
CA ILE A 151 -8.91 -12.19 -3.10
C ILE A 151 -9.63 -13.33 -3.82
N PRO A 152 -9.47 -14.59 -3.38
CA PRO A 152 -10.18 -15.71 -3.97
C PRO A 152 -11.70 -15.54 -3.75
N VAL A 153 -12.42 -15.19 -4.82
CA VAL A 153 -13.88 -15.19 -4.79
C VAL A 153 -14.34 -16.63 -4.64
N LYS A 154 -15.07 -16.95 -3.57
CA LYS A 154 -15.79 -18.23 -3.47
C LYS A 154 -16.77 -18.31 -4.64
N LYS A 155 -16.39 -19.03 -5.70
CA LYS A 155 -17.32 -19.42 -6.76
C LYS A 155 -18.34 -20.35 -6.11
N ASN A 156 -19.51 -19.83 -5.75
CA ASN A 156 -20.68 -20.68 -5.59
C ASN A 156 -20.92 -21.35 -6.95
N SER A 157 -20.61 -22.64 -7.04
CA SER A 157 -20.90 -23.50 -8.19
C SER A 157 -22.41 -23.75 -8.28
N GLY A 158 -23.17 -22.68 -8.55
CA GLY A 158 -24.59 -22.73 -8.87
C GLY A 158 -24.78 -23.19 -10.30
N ARG A 159 -25.01 -24.49 -10.46
CA ARG A 159 -25.48 -25.18 -11.67
C ARG A 159 -26.65 -24.40 -12.31
N GLY A 160 -26.51 -24.07 -13.60
CA GLY A 160 -27.28 -23.01 -14.24
C GLY A 160 -28.78 -23.23 -14.46
N SER A 161 -29.45 -22.13 -14.83
CA SER A 161 -30.61 -22.12 -15.71
C SER A 161 -30.76 -20.73 -16.37
N LYS A 162 -31.15 -20.72 -17.64
CA LYS A 162 -31.32 -19.52 -18.48
C LYS A 162 -32.60 -18.75 -18.14
N LYS A 163 -32.49 -17.41 -18.27
CA LYS A 163 -33.49 -16.39 -18.64
C LYS A 163 -34.73 -16.17 -17.75
N HIS A 164 -34.92 -14.94 -17.28
CA HIS A 164 -35.77 -13.95 -18.00
C HIS A 164 -35.52 -12.51 -17.51
N GLN A 165 -35.65 -11.57 -18.45
CA GLN A 165 -35.47 -10.13 -18.30
C GLN A 165 -36.78 -9.51 -17.75
N GLY A 166 -36.67 -8.69 -16.72
CA GLY A 166 -37.80 -7.94 -16.15
C GLY A 166 -37.31 -6.78 -15.28
N HIS A 167 -37.61 -5.56 -15.71
CA HIS A 167 -37.37 -4.32 -14.96
C HIS A 167 -38.15 -4.30 -13.64
N SER A 168 -37.50 -3.90 -12.55
CA SER A 168 -38.09 -2.99 -11.54
C SER A 168 -37.01 -2.40 -10.64
N LYS A 169 -37.25 -1.15 -10.22
CA LYS A 169 -36.42 -0.33 -9.33
C LYS A 169 -36.61 -0.71 -7.86
N SER A 170 -35.60 -0.32 -7.07
CA SER A 170 -35.61 0.07 -5.65
C SER A 170 -35.51 -1.03 -4.59
N GLY A 171 -34.71 -0.72 -3.56
CA GLY A 171 -34.87 -1.27 -2.22
C GLY A 171 -33.60 -1.91 -1.69
N GLY A 172 -32.99 -1.29 -0.67
CA GLY A 172 -31.75 -1.74 -0.05
C GLY A 172 -31.82 -3.14 0.55
N GLY A 173 -30.64 -3.74 0.71
CA GLY A 173 -30.48 -5.06 1.31
C GLY A 173 -29.28 -5.81 0.72
N GLY A 174 -28.10 -5.23 0.75
CA GLY A 174 -26.88 -5.83 0.21
C GLY A 174 -26.15 -6.70 1.23
N GLY A 175 -26.71 -7.85 1.57
CA GLY A 175 -25.97 -8.91 2.25
C GLY A 175 -24.99 -9.57 1.27
N GLY A 176 -23.69 -9.56 1.59
CA GLY A 176 -22.66 -10.35 0.90
C GLY A 176 -21.42 -9.58 0.40
N GLY A 177 -20.85 -8.67 1.18
CA GLY A 177 -19.75 -7.78 0.79
C GLY A 177 -18.32 -8.19 1.20
N GLY A 178 -18.04 -9.47 1.47
CA GLY A 178 -16.82 -9.90 2.19
C GLY A 178 -15.46 -9.69 1.51
N GLY A 179 -15.38 -9.03 0.35
CA GLY A 179 -14.12 -8.73 -0.34
C GLY A 179 -13.91 -7.25 -0.69
N ILE A 180 -14.97 -6.48 -0.91
CA ILE A 180 -14.88 -5.06 -1.33
C ILE A 180 -14.57 -4.15 -0.13
N ASP A 181 -15.00 -4.51 1.08
CA ASP A 181 -14.84 -3.66 2.26
C ASP A 181 -13.44 -3.75 2.92
N ARG A 182 -12.54 -4.61 2.42
CA ARG A 182 -11.25 -4.84 3.06
C ARG A 182 -10.19 -3.81 2.72
N ILE A 183 -10.13 -3.39 1.45
CA ILE A 183 -9.16 -2.41 0.97
C ILE A 183 -9.91 -1.12 0.65
N THR A 184 -9.62 -0.07 1.41
CA THR A 184 -10.19 1.26 1.21
C THR A 184 -9.12 2.24 0.76
N THR A 185 -9.55 3.35 0.18
CA THR A 185 -8.67 4.45 -0.23
C THR A 185 -9.13 5.72 0.45
N LEU A 186 -8.18 6.52 0.93
CA LEU A 186 -8.45 7.75 1.65
C LEU A 186 -7.45 8.83 1.22
N GLU A 187 -7.91 10.06 1.12
CA GLU A 187 -7.02 11.21 0.92
C GLU A 187 -6.26 11.50 2.20
N LEU A 188 -4.94 11.65 2.09
CA LEU A 188 -4.12 12.12 3.19
C LEU A 188 -2.88 12.85 2.64
N ASP A 189 -2.86 14.16 2.83
CA ASP A 189 -1.69 15.00 2.61
C ASP A 189 -0.97 15.26 3.94
N TRP A 190 0.24 14.72 4.08
CA TRP A 190 1.02 14.82 5.32
C TRP A 190 1.37 16.26 5.71
N GLU A 191 1.41 17.17 4.73
CA GLU A 191 1.78 18.58 4.97
C GLU A 191 0.61 19.39 5.57
N THR A 192 -0.62 19.02 5.25
CA THR A 192 -1.79 19.89 5.48
C THR A 192 -2.91 19.24 6.28
N ASP A 193 -3.05 17.91 6.22
CA ASP A 193 -4.16 17.21 6.85
C ASP A 193 -3.89 16.87 8.32
N ALA A 194 -4.95 16.97 9.13
CA ALA A 194 -4.92 16.55 10.51
C ALA A 194 -5.39 15.10 10.65
N THR A 195 -4.69 14.28 11.44
CA THR A 195 -4.94 12.83 11.54
C THR A 195 -5.90 12.41 12.66
N PHE A 196 -6.39 13.34 13.49
CA PHE A 196 -7.21 13.04 14.67
C PHE A 196 -8.55 12.33 14.36
N HIS A 197 -8.99 12.36 13.10
CA HIS A 197 -10.22 11.72 12.64
C HIS A 197 -9.98 10.28 12.15
N LEU A 198 -8.73 9.86 12.04
CA LEU A 198 -8.34 8.52 11.61
C LEU A 198 -8.41 7.55 12.79
N ASN A 199 -8.82 6.32 12.52
CA ASN A 199 -8.85 5.28 13.53
C ASN A 199 -7.42 4.81 13.84
N PRO A 200 -7.13 4.39 15.09
CA PRO A 200 -5.89 3.72 15.42
C PRO A 200 -5.67 2.48 14.54
N VAL A 201 -4.41 2.24 14.17
CA VAL A 201 -4.03 1.09 13.34
C VAL A 201 -2.93 0.28 14.01
N ASP A 202 -2.92 -1.03 13.72
CA ASP A 202 -1.88 -1.93 14.23
C ASP A 202 -0.54 -1.71 13.52
N MET A 203 -0.56 -1.21 12.29
CA MET A 203 0.63 -0.94 11.49
C MET A 203 0.45 0.20 10.50
N ILE A 204 1.51 1.01 10.40
CA ILE A 204 1.70 2.00 9.34
C ILE A 204 2.72 1.44 8.35
N VAL A 205 2.42 1.53 7.06
CA VAL A 205 3.31 1.14 5.96
C VAL A 205 3.65 2.38 5.15
N ALA A 206 4.92 2.55 4.79
CA ALA A 206 5.37 3.59 3.87
C ALA A 206 6.43 2.96 2.97
N CYS A 207 6.19 2.94 1.65
CA CYS A 207 7.10 2.33 0.69
C CYS A 207 7.57 3.39 -0.30
N ASP A 208 8.88 3.63 -0.35
CA ASP A 208 9.50 4.65 -1.20
C ASP A 208 9.06 6.10 -0.92
N CYS A 209 8.77 6.41 0.34
CA CYS A 209 8.29 7.72 0.77
C CYS A 209 9.40 8.70 1.21
N VAL A 210 10.65 8.24 1.31
CA VAL A 210 11.78 9.04 1.82
C VAL A 210 12.69 9.43 0.65
N TYR A 211 12.31 10.47 -0.07
CA TYR A 211 13.05 10.97 -1.24
C TYR A 211 13.15 12.51 -1.30
N ASN A 212 12.30 13.23 -0.58
CA ASN A 212 12.29 14.68 -0.51
C ASN A 212 12.44 15.11 0.96
N GLU A 213 13.53 15.82 1.27
CA GLU A 213 13.86 16.27 2.62
C GLU A 213 12.76 17.13 3.24
N ALA A 214 12.06 17.93 2.42
CA ALA A 214 10.95 18.78 2.90
C ALA A 214 9.78 17.97 3.48
N LEU A 215 9.63 16.70 3.09
CA LEU A 215 8.54 15.82 3.54
C LEU A 215 8.91 14.99 4.78
N VAL A 216 10.17 15.03 5.25
CA VAL A 216 10.62 14.21 6.38
C VAL A 216 9.85 14.57 7.66
N GLU A 217 9.75 15.86 8.00
CA GLU A 217 9.02 16.30 9.18
C GLU A 217 7.49 16.05 9.08
N PRO A 218 6.81 16.40 7.97
CA PRO A 218 5.42 16.01 7.74
C PRO A 218 5.14 14.51 7.90
N LEU A 219 6.00 13.66 7.33
CA LEU A 219 5.89 12.20 7.44
C LEU A 219 6.06 11.74 8.90
N ASN A 220 7.09 12.23 9.59
CA ASN A 220 7.35 11.90 10.99
C ASN A 220 6.19 12.31 11.90
N ALA A 221 5.66 13.52 11.73
CA ALA A 221 4.52 14.02 12.50
C ALA A 221 3.27 13.16 12.26
N THR A 222 3.00 12.80 11.01
CA THR A 222 1.89 11.92 10.63
C THR A 222 2.02 10.55 11.29
N CYS A 223 3.19 9.92 11.20
CA CYS A 223 3.49 8.63 11.85
C CYS A 223 3.32 8.70 13.37
N ALA A 224 3.85 9.74 14.01
CA ALA A 224 3.75 9.93 15.45
C ALA A 224 2.29 10.09 15.90
N ALA A 225 1.49 10.88 15.18
CA ALA A 225 0.09 11.08 15.49
C ALA A 225 -0.74 9.80 15.34
N LEU A 226 -0.49 9.01 14.29
CA LEU A 226 -1.14 7.73 14.06
C LEU A 226 -0.72 6.63 15.06
N SER A 227 0.50 6.72 15.59
CA SER A 227 1.06 5.74 16.55
C SER A 227 0.79 6.09 18.03
N ALA A 228 0.30 7.30 18.33
CA ALA A 228 0.09 7.79 19.69
C ALA A 228 -1.26 7.38 20.32
N THR A 229 -2.01 6.51 19.65
CA THR A 229 -3.37 6.09 20.04
C THR A 229 -3.42 4.61 20.34
#